data_AF-A0A832N1Y3-F1
#
_entry.id   AF-A0A832N1Y3-F1
#
_cell.length_a   1.000
_cell.length_b   1.000
_cell.length_c   1.000
_cell.angle_alpha   90.00
_cell.angle_beta   90.00
_cell.angle_gamma   90.00
#
_symmetry.space_group_name_H-M   'P 1'
#
loop_
_entity.id
_entity.type
_entity.pdbx_description
1 polymer ?
#
loop_
_entity_poly.entity_id
_entity_poly.type
_entity_poly.pdbx_seq_one_letter_code
_entity_poly.pdbx_strand_id
1 'polypeptide(L)'
;MNKAITEGLVFTPPEFADGLNVWSSQDGTAGQDTYANAANAAFVPADQDFGGCLELVKTQATQKLRYMGQTPIIPGCYLRITARV
;
A
#
# COMPACT_ATOMS: atom_id res chain seq x y z
N MET A 1 -10.59 -21.82 -8.99
CA MET A 1 -9.98 -22.40 -7.77
C MET A 1 -9.77 -21.26 -6.79
N ASN A 2 -10.19 -21.41 -5.53
CA ASN A 2 -9.97 -20.38 -4.50
C ASN A 2 -8.64 -20.68 -3.80
N LYS A 3 -7.75 -19.69 -3.72
CA LYS A 3 -6.51 -19.72 -2.91
C LYS A 3 -6.73 -18.82 -1.70
N ALA A 4 -6.28 -19.24 -0.53
CA ALA A 4 -6.67 -18.62 0.73
C ALA A 4 -5.45 -18.21 1.58
N ILE A 5 -5.66 -17.27 2.51
CA ILE A 5 -4.63 -16.81 3.46
C ILE A 5 -4.08 -17.96 4.31
N THR A 6 -4.89 -19.00 4.56
CA THR A 6 -4.48 -20.22 5.28
C THR A 6 -3.35 -20.99 4.59
N GLU A 7 -3.04 -20.68 3.33
CA GLU A 7 -1.90 -21.22 2.59
C GLU A 7 -0.63 -20.35 2.72
N GLY A 8 -0.61 -19.40 3.66
CA GLY A 8 0.49 -18.46 3.88
C GLY A 8 0.52 -17.30 2.88
N LEU A 9 -0.54 -17.12 2.09
CA LEU A 9 -0.63 -16.07 1.09
C LEU A 9 -1.12 -14.75 1.70
N VAL A 10 -0.30 -13.71 1.57
CA VAL A 10 -0.66 -12.34 1.98
C VAL A 10 -0.93 -11.53 0.72
N PHE A 11 -2.21 -11.20 0.49
CA PHE A 11 -2.65 -10.40 -0.66
C PHE A 11 -2.88 -8.94 -0.32
N THR A 12 -3.13 -8.65 0.96
CA THR A 12 -3.37 -7.29 1.44
C THR A 12 -2.04 -6.63 1.76
N PRO A 13 -1.77 -5.42 1.26
CA PRO A 13 -0.65 -4.61 1.74
C PRO A 13 -0.70 -4.43 3.27
N PRO A 14 0.45 -4.20 3.94
CA PRO A 14 0.48 -3.91 5.37
C PRO A 14 -0.28 -2.61 5.69
N GLU A 15 -0.61 -2.40 6.96
CA GLU A 15 -1.24 -1.14 7.37
C GLU A 15 -0.23 0.01 7.29
N PHE A 16 -0.70 1.26 7.15
CA PHE A 16 0.20 2.41 7.16
C PHE A 16 0.90 2.61 8.51
N ALA A 17 0.31 2.08 9.58
CA ALA A 17 0.89 2.06 10.93
C ALA A 17 2.20 1.25 11.01
N ASP A 18 2.40 0.29 10.10
CA ASP A 18 3.64 -0.49 9.99
C ASP A 18 4.77 0.31 9.31
N GLY A 19 4.50 1.54 8.86
CA GLY A 19 5.45 2.45 8.26
C GLY A 19 5.26 2.65 6.75
N LEU A 20 5.81 3.75 6.26
CA LEU A 20 5.70 4.17 4.85
C LEU A 20 6.87 3.74 3.96
N ASN A 21 7.77 2.90 4.48
CA ASN A 21 8.99 2.42 3.81
C ASN A 21 8.75 1.32 2.74
N VAL A 22 7.51 0.86 2.60
CA VAL A 22 7.08 -0.08 1.55
C VAL A 22 6.01 0.51 0.64
N TRP A 23 5.80 1.83 0.73
CA TRP A 23 4.82 2.58 -0.03
C TRP A 23 5.55 3.60 -0.90
N SER A 24 5.25 3.66 -2.19
CA SER A 24 5.98 4.49 -3.15
C SER A 24 5.07 5.38 -3.98
N SER A 25 5.59 6.55 -4.33
CA SER A 25 5.03 7.46 -5.35
C SER A 25 5.46 7.11 -6.77
N GLN A 26 6.36 6.14 -6.94
CA GLN A 26 6.89 5.69 -8.23
C GLN A 26 6.16 4.42 -8.71
N ASP A 27 6.88 3.46 -9.29
CA ASP A 27 6.30 2.21 -9.81
C ASP A 27 6.34 1.06 -8.78
N GLY A 28 6.89 1.32 -7.59
CA GLY A 28 6.88 0.40 -6.47
C GLY A 28 7.86 -0.76 -6.63
N THR A 29 8.94 -0.58 -7.38
CA THR A 29 9.99 -1.58 -7.58
C THR A 29 11.11 -1.43 -6.55
N ALA A 30 11.87 -2.51 -6.31
CA ALA A 30 12.99 -2.49 -5.37
C ALA A 30 14.01 -1.40 -5.74
N GLY A 31 14.43 -0.62 -4.73
CA GLY A 31 15.38 0.48 -4.88
C GLY A 31 14.78 1.84 -5.26
N GLN A 32 13.46 1.92 -5.49
CA GLN A 32 12.78 3.21 -5.70
C GLN A 32 12.44 3.93 -4.40
N ASP A 33 12.16 5.24 -4.51
CA ASP A 33 11.84 6.07 -3.36
C ASP A 33 10.55 5.61 -2.67
N THR A 34 10.53 5.80 -1.36
CA THR A 34 9.41 5.45 -0.48
C THR A 34 8.81 6.71 0.13
N TYR A 35 7.61 6.58 0.68
CA TYR A 35 6.93 7.64 1.41
C TYR A 35 7.48 7.84 2.82
N ALA A 36 8.41 7.01 3.31
CA ALA A 36 8.96 7.11 4.67
C ALA A 36 9.59 8.46 5.01
N ASN A 37 10.21 9.13 4.03
CA ASN A 37 10.86 10.44 4.20
C ASN A 37 10.33 11.50 3.24
N ALA A 38 9.18 11.24 2.62
CA ALA A 38 8.59 12.18 1.67
C ALA A 38 7.93 13.33 2.43
N ALA A 39 8.30 14.57 2.09
CA ALA A 39 7.77 15.75 2.78
C ALA A 39 6.24 15.95 2.63
N ASN A 40 5.61 15.24 1.69
CA ASN A 40 4.18 15.34 1.41
C ASN A 40 3.36 14.13 1.90
N ALA A 41 3.94 13.25 2.72
CA ALA A 41 3.25 12.09 3.27
C ALA A 41 3.63 11.84 4.73
N ALA A 42 2.66 11.46 5.55
CA ALA A 42 2.87 11.08 6.93
C ALA A 42 1.85 10.03 7.38
N PHE A 43 2.26 9.15 8.29
CA PHE A 43 1.30 8.36 9.06
C PHE A 43 0.78 9.20 10.22
N VAL A 44 -0.54 9.37 10.30
CA VAL A 44 -1.23 10.06 11.39
C VAL A 44 -1.83 8.99 12.30
N PRO A 45 -1.37 8.84 13.56
CA PRO A 45 -1.77 7.71 14.41
C PRO A 45 -3.20 7.80 14.97
N ALA A 46 -3.76 9.01 15.06
CA ALA A 46 -5.03 9.26 15.72
C ALA A 46 -5.77 10.45 15.09
N ASP A 47 -6.01 10.38 13.79
CA ASP A 47 -6.90 11.32 13.10
C ASP A 47 -8.33 11.19 13.64
N GLN A 48 -9.04 12.32 13.77
CA GLN A 48 -10.36 12.36 14.38
C GLN A 48 -11.42 11.60 13.58
N ASP A 49 -11.28 11.57 12.25
CA ASP A 49 -12.26 10.98 11.34
C ASP A 49 -11.83 9.57 10.90
N PHE A 50 -10.52 9.34 10.78
CA PHE A 50 -9.96 8.12 10.17
C PHE A 50 -9.15 7.24 11.13
N GLY A 51 -8.84 7.69 12.35
CA GLY A 51 -7.94 6.97 13.26
C GLY A 51 -6.51 6.91 12.72
N GLY A 52 -5.89 5.73 12.75
CA GLY A 52 -4.56 5.52 12.17
C GLY A 52 -4.62 5.53 10.64
N CYS A 53 -4.18 6.61 10.00
CA CYS A 53 -4.34 6.80 8.57
C CYS A 53 -3.09 7.39 7.88
N LEU A 54 -3.08 7.33 6.54
CA LEU A 54 -2.11 8.05 5.72
C LEU A 54 -2.65 9.45 5.43
N GLU A 55 -1.89 10.47 5.84
CA GLU A 55 -2.05 11.81 5.30
C GLU A 55 -1.15 11.98 4.07
N LEU A 56 -1.73 12.44 2.95
CA LEU A 56 -1.02 12.60 1.69
C LEU A 56 -1.44 13.89 0.98
N VAL A 57 -0.49 14.81 0.86
CA VAL A 57 -0.66 16.04 0.07
C VAL A 57 -0.29 15.74 -1.39
N LYS A 58 -1.28 15.85 -2.29
CA LYS A 58 -1.05 15.65 -3.72
C LYS A 58 -0.17 16.78 -4.28
N THR A 59 0.92 16.40 -4.95
CA THR A 59 1.80 17.34 -5.67
C THR A 59 1.66 17.23 -7.19
N GLN A 60 0.85 16.27 -7.66
CA GLN A 60 0.57 15.98 -9.06
C GLN A 60 -0.94 15.77 -9.27
N ALA A 61 -1.40 15.94 -10.52
CA ALA A 61 -2.78 15.67 -10.89
C ALA A 61 -3.19 14.23 -10.53
N THR A 62 -2.30 13.26 -10.79
CA THR A 62 -2.42 11.87 -10.35
C THR A 62 -1.29 11.56 -9.39
N GLN A 63 -1.64 11.29 -8.13
CA GLN A 63 -0.67 10.87 -7.11
C GLN A 63 -0.71 9.35 -7.02
N LYS A 64 0.41 8.69 -7.33
CA LYS A 64 0.53 7.24 -7.17
C LYS A 64 0.75 6.89 -5.69
N LEU A 65 0.13 5.81 -5.24
CA LEU A 65 0.42 5.15 -3.96
C LEU A 65 0.54 3.65 -4.24
N ARG A 66 1.77 3.14 -4.21
CA ARG A 66 2.09 1.76 -4.62
C ARG A 66 2.73 0.99 -3.47
N TYR A 67 2.15 -0.15 -3.12
CA TYR A 67 2.81 -1.13 -2.25
C TYR A 67 3.96 -1.80 -3.01
N MET A 68 5.12 -1.93 -2.37
CA MET A 68 6.37 -2.42 -2.99
C MET A 68 6.63 -3.92 -2.74
N GLY A 69 5.83 -4.57 -1.90
CA GLY A 69 5.99 -5.99 -1.63
C GLY A 69 5.52 -6.85 -2.80
N GLN A 70 6.11 -8.04 -2.90
CA GLN A 70 5.69 -9.04 -3.88
C GLN A 70 4.28 -9.53 -3.53
N THR A 71 3.32 -9.20 -4.40
CA THR A 71 1.98 -9.77 -4.30
C THR A 71 1.98 -11.10 -5.04
N PRO A 72 1.71 -12.23 -4.37
CA PRO A 72 1.77 -13.53 -5.02
C PRO A 72 0.67 -13.67 -6.08
N ILE A 73 1.07 -13.77 -7.36
CA ILE A 73 0.16 -14.06 -8.48
C ILE A 73 0.40 -15.49 -8.94
N ILE A 74 -0.54 -16.37 -8.60
CA ILE A 74 -0.42 -17.80 -8.88
C ILE A 74 -0.91 -18.08 -10.31
N PRO A 75 -0.14 -18.79 -11.15
CA PRO A 75 -0.59 -19.17 -12.49
C PRO A 75 -1.96 -19.88 -12.47
N GLY A 76 -2.82 -19.54 -13.43
CA GLY A 76 -4.18 -20.09 -13.51
C GLY A 76 -5.18 -19.49 -12.52
N CYS A 77 -4.78 -18.49 -11.73
CA CYS A 77 -5.65 -17.74 -10.83
C CYS A 77 -5.74 -16.26 -11.26
N TYR A 78 -6.73 -15.54 -10.73
CA TYR A 78 -6.80 -14.08 -10.78
C TYR A 78 -6.90 -13.54 -9.35
N LEU A 79 -6.31 -12.37 -9.10
CA LEU A 79 -6.50 -11.63 -7.86
C LEU A 79 -7.64 -10.64 -8.05
N ARG A 80 -8.74 -10.85 -7.31
CA ARG A 80 -9.84 -9.88 -7.28
C ARG A 80 -9.59 -8.86 -6.19
N ILE A 81 -9.46 -7.59 -6.57
CA ILE A 81 -9.32 -6.48 -5.66
C ILE A 81 -10.68 -5.79 -5.52
N THR A 82 -11.06 -5.45 -4.30
CA THR A 82 -12.25 -4.64 -4.01
C THR A 82 -11.81 -3.52 -3.08
N ALA A 83 -12.08 -2.29 -3.47
CA ALA A 83 -11.83 -1.11 -2.67
C ALA A 83 -13.14 -0.36 -2.47
N ARG A 84 -13.30 0.24 -1.29
CA ARG A 84 -14.37 1.20 -1.03
C ARG A 84 -13.73 2.59 -0.99
N VAL A 85 -14.33 3.53 -1.70
CA VAL A 85 -13.90 4.93 -1.79
C VAL A 85 -15.02 5.80 -1.26
#